data_AF-A0A841C756-F1
#
_entry.id   AF-A0A841C756-F1
#
_cell.length_a   1.000
_cell.length_b   1.000
_cell.length_c   1.000
_cell.angle_alpha   90.00
_cell.angle_beta   90.00
_cell.angle_gamma   90.00
#
_symmetry.space_group_name_H-M   'P 1'
#
loop_
_entity.id
_entity.type
_entity.pdbx_description
1 polymer ?
#
loop_
_entity_poly.entity_id
_entity_poly.type
_entity_poly.pdbx_seq_one_letter_code
_entity_poly.pdbx_strand_id
1 'polypeptide(L)'
;MFLADPALRAIAAATNDVLPEHLWRHDTDGGDWAAESAARLDNIATGFNTNARLLNTALAQVRDEAGTALRDAGPQHPHHMGTILLTAVSLLERHQVLRTTLVEAYTYWRRHQPDPHDQAERHILAQRYVPDAGVLTLRRHGRDTWHVIPDRAAAIRWGVPFADQLIGAITESGDGWYPVAFLRPTRRHALPQPVSPLPAVDTDAAACRCLLRWWRLRLSARWLGRNPTQLTDAEITDLTA
;
A
#
# COMPACT_ATOMS: atom_id res chain seq x y z
N MET A 1 8.20 0.20 8.54
CA MET A 1 7.74 0.38 7.14
C MET A 1 6.63 -0.64 6.93
N PHE A 2 5.41 -0.19 6.63
CA PHE A 2 4.20 -1.04 6.70
C PHE A 2 4.19 -2.22 5.71
N LEU A 3 5.03 -2.16 4.66
CA LEU A 3 5.09 -3.13 3.56
C LEU A 3 6.55 -3.46 3.19
N ALA A 4 7.39 -3.78 4.19
CA ALA A 4 8.73 -4.29 3.95
C ALA A 4 8.73 -5.75 3.46
N ASP A 5 7.73 -6.51 3.90
CA ASP A 5 7.57 -7.92 3.61
C ASP A 5 7.02 -8.14 2.19
N PRO A 6 7.68 -8.95 1.34
CA PRO A 6 7.21 -9.24 -0.02
C PRO A 6 5.81 -9.85 -0.07
N ALA A 7 5.45 -10.72 0.87
CA ALA A 7 4.13 -11.35 0.93
C ALA A 7 3.04 -10.30 1.25
N LEU A 8 3.28 -9.42 2.23
CA LEU A 8 2.34 -8.32 2.52
C LEU A 8 2.17 -7.38 1.33
N ARG A 9 3.26 -7.06 0.63
CA ARG A 9 3.20 -6.26 -0.61
C ARG A 9 2.37 -6.94 -1.68
N ALA A 10 2.56 -8.26 -1.88
CA ALA A 10 1.83 -9.02 -2.88
C ALA A 10 0.33 -9.11 -2.56
N ILE A 11 -0.02 -9.31 -1.29
CA ILE A 11 -1.40 -9.29 -0.80
C ILE A 11 -2.00 -7.90 -1.03
N ALA A 12 -1.37 -6.84 -0.53
CA ALA A 12 -1.86 -5.47 -0.68
C ALA A 12 -2.02 -5.07 -2.15
N ALA A 13 -1.09 -5.47 -3.01
CA ALA A 13 -1.19 -5.24 -4.45
C ALA A 13 -2.35 -6.00 -5.10
N ALA A 14 -2.78 -7.15 -4.57
CA ALA A 14 -3.86 -7.94 -5.14
C ALA A 14 -5.23 -7.56 -4.58
N THR A 15 -5.31 -7.25 -3.29
CA THR A 15 -6.59 -7.06 -2.57
C THR A 15 -6.88 -5.60 -2.22
N ASN A 16 -5.89 -4.71 -2.33
CA ASN A 16 -5.93 -3.35 -1.82
C ASN A 16 -6.15 -3.26 -0.28
N ASP A 17 -6.04 -4.40 0.41
CA ASP A 17 -6.12 -4.52 1.86
C ASP A 17 -4.71 -4.47 2.44
N VAL A 18 -4.47 -3.57 3.39
CA VAL A 18 -3.18 -3.42 4.05
C VAL A 18 -3.40 -3.73 5.52
N LEU A 19 -2.96 -4.92 5.93
CA LEU A 19 -3.00 -5.31 7.34
C LEU A 19 -1.63 -5.17 7.98
N PRO A 20 -1.57 -4.76 9.26
CA PRO A 20 -0.36 -4.88 10.05
C PRO A 20 0.17 -6.32 10.04
N GLU A 21 1.50 -6.45 9.92
CA GLU A 21 2.23 -7.73 9.86
C GLU A 21 1.90 -8.70 11.01
N HIS A 22 1.47 -8.18 12.15
CA HIS A 22 1.25 -8.93 13.37
C HIS A 22 -0.14 -9.60 13.47
N LEU A 23 -1.12 -9.19 12.66
CA LEU A 23 -2.52 -9.62 12.88
C LEU A 23 -2.81 -11.08 12.54
N TRP A 24 -2.06 -11.69 11.62
CA TRP A 24 -2.25 -13.10 11.23
C TRP A 24 -1.06 -13.99 11.59
N ARG A 25 0.05 -13.40 12.06
CA ARG A 25 1.23 -14.14 12.53
C ARG A 25 1.16 -14.54 14.01
N HIS A 26 0.20 -13.99 14.75
CA HIS A 26 0.02 -14.25 16.19
C HIS A 26 -1.33 -14.92 16.53
N ASP A 27 -2.15 -15.20 15.52
CA ASP A 27 -3.45 -15.85 15.69
C ASP A 27 -3.33 -17.39 15.76
N THR A 28 -2.15 -17.95 16.04
CA THR A 28 -1.87 -19.39 15.87
C THR A 28 -2.26 -20.29 17.04
N ASP A 29 -2.62 -19.72 18.20
CA ASP A 29 -2.69 -20.47 19.45
C ASP A 29 -4.12 -20.89 19.85
N GLY A 30 -5.14 -20.56 19.05
CA GLY A 30 -6.55 -20.79 19.37
C GLY A 30 -7.06 -22.21 19.17
N GLY A 31 -6.35 -23.05 18.39
CA GLY A 31 -6.80 -24.40 18.02
C GLY A 31 -8.13 -24.44 17.24
N ASP A 32 -8.66 -23.29 16.85
CA ASP A 32 -9.84 -23.15 16.02
C ASP A 32 -9.44 -23.00 14.53
N TRP A 33 -10.44 -22.99 13.67
CA TRP A 33 -10.23 -22.90 12.22
C TRP A 33 -9.54 -21.58 11.81
N ALA A 34 -9.76 -20.49 12.56
CA ALA A 34 -9.13 -19.21 12.29
C ALA A 34 -7.62 -19.30 12.53
N ALA A 35 -7.22 -19.97 13.61
CA ALA A 35 -5.83 -20.24 13.93
C ALA A 35 -5.15 -21.15 12.91
N GLU A 36 -5.81 -22.22 12.46
CA GLU A 36 -5.28 -23.10 11.43
C GLU A 36 -5.07 -22.37 10.08
N SER A 37 -6.05 -21.55 9.69
CA SER A 37 -5.96 -20.78 8.45
C SER A 37 -4.88 -19.68 8.52
N ALA A 38 -4.70 -19.05 9.68
CA ALA A 38 -3.61 -18.11 9.95
C ALA A 38 -2.24 -18.79 9.87
N ALA A 39 -2.07 -19.95 10.51
CA ALA A 39 -0.82 -20.73 10.46
C ALA A 39 -0.50 -21.21 9.03
N ARG A 40 -1.51 -21.61 8.25
CA ARG A 40 -1.32 -21.96 6.84
C ARG A 40 -0.87 -20.76 6.03
N LEU A 41 -1.48 -19.60 6.24
CA LEU A 41 -1.10 -18.35 5.57
C LEU A 41 0.35 -17.97 5.91
N ASP A 42 0.77 -18.10 7.17
CA ASP A 42 2.16 -17.82 7.62
C ASP A 42 3.20 -18.73 6.94
N ASN A 43 2.92 -20.03 6.87
CA ASN A 43 3.77 -20.97 6.16
C ASN A 43 3.92 -20.61 4.67
N ILE A 44 2.82 -20.27 4.00
CA ILE A 44 2.84 -19.87 2.58
C ILE A 44 3.63 -18.57 2.39
N ALA A 45 3.42 -17.59 3.26
CA ALA A 45 4.13 -16.31 3.20
C ALA A 45 5.64 -16.47 3.44
N THR A 46 6.04 -17.30 4.40
CA THR A 46 7.45 -17.64 4.65
C THR A 46 8.09 -18.29 3.42
N GLY A 47 7.37 -19.20 2.77
CA GLY A 47 7.79 -19.81 1.51
C GLY A 47 7.91 -18.78 0.38
N PHE A 48 6.92 -17.89 0.24
CA PHE A 48 6.91 -16.81 -0.74
C PHE A 48 8.10 -15.85 -0.55
N ASN A 49 8.34 -15.40 0.68
CA ASN A 49 9.44 -14.49 1.02
C ASN A 49 10.80 -15.13 0.80
N THR A 50 10.94 -16.42 1.12
CA THR A 50 12.16 -17.17 0.84
C THR A 50 12.40 -17.29 -0.67
N ASN A 51 11.37 -17.61 -1.45
CA ASN A 51 11.49 -17.66 -2.91
C ASN A 51 11.80 -16.28 -3.52
N ALA A 52 11.19 -15.21 -3.00
CA ALA A 52 11.46 -13.85 -3.45
C ALA A 52 12.92 -13.44 -3.22
N ARG A 53 13.51 -13.79 -2.07
CA ARG A 53 14.94 -13.59 -1.80
C ARG A 53 15.82 -14.37 -2.78
N LEU A 54 15.54 -15.65 -2.99
CA LEU A 54 16.30 -16.49 -3.93
C LEU A 54 16.22 -15.96 -5.36
N LEU A 55 15.03 -15.54 -5.80
CA LEU A 55 14.82 -14.97 -7.13
C LEU A 55 15.62 -13.67 -7.29
N ASN A 56 15.58 -12.78 -6.30
CA ASN A 56 16.38 -11.54 -6.33
C ASN A 56 17.89 -11.83 -6.42
N THR A 57 18.38 -12.82 -5.68
CA THR A 57 19.79 -13.25 -5.76
C THR A 57 20.12 -13.78 -7.16
N ALA A 58 19.29 -14.66 -7.73
CA ALA A 58 19.51 -15.19 -9.06
C ALA A 58 19.49 -14.09 -10.13
N LEU A 59 18.55 -13.14 -10.05
CA LEU A 59 18.47 -12.01 -10.98
C LEU A 59 19.68 -11.06 -10.86
N ALA A 60 20.19 -10.85 -9.64
CA ALA A 60 21.42 -10.08 -9.44
C ALA A 60 22.63 -10.78 -10.09
N GLN A 61 22.74 -12.10 -9.94
CA GLN A 61 23.78 -12.89 -10.60
C GLN A 61 23.69 -12.81 -12.13
N VAL A 62 22.48 -12.93 -12.71
CA VAL A 62 22.28 -12.75 -14.17
C VAL A 62 22.77 -11.38 -14.61
N ARG A 63 22.40 -10.32 -13.88
CA ARG A 63 22.80 -8.94 -14.22
C ARG A 63 24.31 -8.77 -14.16
N ASP A 64 24.95 -9.30 -13.13
CA ASP A 64 26.39 -9.15 -12.92
C ASP A 64 27.18 -9.91 -13.99
N GLU A 65 26.78 -11.14 -14.32
CA GLU A 65 27.36 -11.94 -15.39
C GLU A 65 27.16 -11.28 -16.78
N ALA A 66 25.98 -10.72 -17.05
CA ALA A 66 25.72 -10.00 -18.29
C ALA A 66 26.58 -8.73 -18.39
N GLY A 67 26.76 -8.02 -17.28
CA GLY A 67 27.64 -6.86 -17.20
C GLY A 67 29.13 -7.20 -17.38
N THR A 68 29.56 -8.39 -16.95
CA THR A 68 30.92 -8.89 -17.19
C THR A 68 31.09 -9.30 -18.65
N ALA A 69 30.18 -10.09 -19.22
CA ALA A 69 30.23 -10.48 -20.63
C ALA A 69 30.22 -9.29 -21.60
N LEU A 70 29.55 -8.18 -21.24
CA LEU A 70 29.54 -6.96 -22.04
C LEU A 70 30.87 -6.20 -22.00
N ARG A 71 31.56 -6.22 -20.85
CA ARG A 71 32.86 -5.53 -20.65
C ARG A 71 34.01 -6.34 -21.21
N ASP A 72 33.95 -7.66 -21.00
CA ASP A 72 34.96 -8.60 -21.40
C ASP A 72 34.42 -9.33 -22.62
N ALA A 73 34.60 -8.75 -23.82
CA ALA A 73 34.24 -9.34 -25.11
C ALA A 73 35.07 -10.59 -25.49
N GLY A 74 35.44 -11.39 -24.48
CA GLY A 74 36.16 -12.66 -24.61
C GLY A 74 35.23 -13.85 -24.39
N PRO A 75 35.61 -15.04 -24.88
CA PRO A 75 34.80 -16.25 -24.77
C PRO A 75 34.86 -16.80 -23.35
N GLN A 76 34.03 -16.30 -22.44
CA GLN A 76 33.90 -16.87 -21.10
C GLN A 76 32.51 -17.46 -20.84
N HIS A 77 32.52 -18.78 -20.61
CA HIS A 77 31.57 -19.63 -19.88
C HIS A 77 30.05 -19.52 -20.19
N PRO A 78 29.61 -19.79 -21.43
CA PRO A 78 28.17 -19.88 -21.77
C PRO A 78 27.37 -20.86 -20.89
N HIS A 79 28.01 -21.90 -20.34
CA HIS A 79 27.36 -22.89 -19.48
C HIS A 79 26.97 -22.36 -18.09
N HIS A 80 27.74 -21.42 -17.52
CA HIS A 80 27.42 -20.84 -16.21
C HIS A 80 26.20 -19.94 -16.29
N MET A 81 26.18 -19.03 -17.27
CA MET A 81 25.02 -18.16 -17.55
C MET A 81 23.74 -18.98 -17.80
N GLY A 82 23.83 -20.05 -18.60
CA GLY A 82 22.68 -20.93 -18.86
C GLY A 82 22.09 -21.53 -17.58
N THR A 83 22.94 -21.92 -16.62
CA THR A 83 22.50 -22.50 -15.33
C THR A 83 21.82 -21.45 -14.45
N ILE A 84 22.36 -20.23 -14.39
CA ILE A 84 21.78 -19.12 -13.62
C ILE A 84 20.42 -18.72 -14.19
N LEU A 85 20.31 -18.62 -15.53
CA LEU A 85 19.06 -18.29 -16.21
C LEU A 85 17.98 -19.35 -15.96
N LEU A 86 18.32 -20.64 -16.08
CA LEU A 86 17.37 -21.72 -15.77
C LEU A 86 16.90 -21.64 -14.30
N THR A 87 17.82 -21.38 -13.37
CA THR A 87 17.50 -21.20 -11.95
C THR A 87 16.55 -20.02 -11.74
N ALA A 88 16.82 -18.87 -12.38
CA ALA A 88 15.98 -17.69 -12.29
C ALA A 88 14.57 -17.94 -12.87
N VAL A 89 14.46 -18.64 -14.00
CA VAL A 89 13.17 -19.01 -14.62
C VAL A 89 12.38 -19.93 -13.70
N SER A 90 12.99 -21.00 -13.17
CA SER A 90 12.30 -21.91 -12.23
C SER A 90 11.84 -21.19 -10.95
N LEU A 91 12.66 -20.28 -10.42
CA LEU A 91 12.28 -19.45 -9.27
C LEU A 91 11.15 -18.47 -9.60
N LEU A 92 11.10 -17.93 -10.82
CA LEU A 92 10.04 -17.05 -11.29
C LEU A 92 8.70 -17.79 -11.43
N GLU A 93 8.70 -18.98 -12.04
CA GLU A 93 7.51 -19.83 -12.16
C GLU A 93 6.97 -20.19 -10.77
N ARG A 94 7.86 -20.64 -9.88
CA ARG A 94 7.49 -20.91 -8.47
C ARG A 94 6.98 -19.66 -7.77
N HIS A 95 7.54 -18.49 -8.04
CA HIS A 95 7.09 -17.22 -7.46
C HIS A 95 5.65 -16.89 -7.86
N GLN A 96 5.29 -17.12 -9.13
CA GLN A 96 3.93 -16.90 -9.63
C GLN A 96 2.92 -17.83 -8.96
N VAL A 97 3.25 -19.13 -8.84
CA VAL A 97 2.38 -20.10 -8.15
C VAL A 97 2.19 -19.71 -6.68
N LEU A 98 3.30 -19.43 -5.97
CA LEU A 98 3.23 -19.03 -4.56
C LEU A 98 2.44 -17.72 -4.37
N ARG A 99 2.53 -16.77 -5.32
CA ARG A 99 1.75 -15.53 -5.27
C ARG A 99 0.25 -15.82 -5.30
N THR A 100 -0.21 -16.66 -6.22
CA THR A 100 -1.63 -17.02 -6.33
C THR A 100 -2.10 -17.72 -5.05
N THR A 101 -1.36 -18.73 -4.59
CA THR A 101 -1.68 -19.46 -3.37
C THR A 101 -1.70 -18.55 -2.13
N LEU A 102 -0.79 -17.57 -2.06
CA LEU A 102 -0.75 -16.59 -0.97
C LEU A 102 -2.02 -15.72 -0.95
N VAL A 103 -2.44 -15.18 -2.09
CA VAL A 103 -3.64 -14.33 -2.18
C VAL A 103 -4.92 -15.12 -1.88
N GLU A 104 -5.00 -16.37 -2.34
CA GLU A 104 -6.12 -17.26 -2.04
C GLU A 104 -6.20 -17.58 -0.54
N ALA A 105 -5.08 -17.98 0.07
CA ALA A 105 -5.02 -18.26 1.51
C ALA A 105 -5.36 -17.00 2.32
N TYR A 106 -4.88 -15.83 1.91
CA TYR A 106 -5.22 -14.56 2.54
C TYR A 106 -6.72 -14.29 2.49
N THR A 107 -7.31 -14.40 1.29
CA THR A 107 -8.73 -14.14 1.08
C THR A 107 -9.60 -15.10 1.89
N TYR A 108 -9.18 -16.36 1.98
CA TYR A 108 -9.84 -17.38 2.78
C TYR A 108 -9.81 -17.05 4.28
N TRP A 109 -8.62 -16.76 4.84
CA TRP A 109 -8.47 -16.33 6.23
C TRP A 109 -9.28 -15.05 6.51
N ARG A 110 -9.19 -14.05 5.62
CA ARG A 110 -9.86 -12.74 5.78
C ARG A 110 -11.38 -12.83 5.86
N ARG A 111 -12.03 -13.77 5.14
CA ARG A 111 -13.48 -13.99 5.19
C ARG A 111 -14.00 -14.45 6.56
N HIS A 112 -13.13 -14.95 7.42
CA HIS A 112 -13.49 -15.51 8.71
C HIS A 112 -13.03 -14.63 9.88
N GLN A 113 -12.46 -13.47 9.56
CA GLN A 113 -12.10 -12.46 10.54
C GLN A 113 -13.30 -11.55 10.85
N PRO A 114 -13.34 -10.93 12.05
CA PRO A 114 -14.35 -9.95 12.40
C PRO A 114 -14.41 -8.81 11.37
N ASP A 115 -15.58 -8.20 11.25
CA ASP A 115 -15.84 -7.14 10.26
C ASP A 115 -14.76 -6.03 10.37
N PRO A 116 -14.05 -5.71 9.28
CA PRO A 116 -13.12 -4.58 9.24
C PRO A 116 -13.74 -3.26 9.70
N HIS A 117 -15.08 -3.15 9.72
CA HIS A 117 -15.78 -1.98 10.21
C HIS A 117 -15.56 -1.64 11.69
N ASP A 118 -15.14 -2.61 12.50
CA ASP A 118 -14.97 -2.43 13.95
C ASP A 118 -13.54 -2.06 14.39
N GLN A 119 -12.59 -1.96 13.45
CA GLN A 119 -11.20 -1.67 13.79
C GLN A 119 -10.98 -0.19 14.14
N ALA A 120 -10.19 0.11 15.18
CA ALA A 120 -9.83 1.49 15.53
C ALA A 120 -8.87 2.14 14.53
N GLU A 121 -8.13 1.32 13.77
CA GLU A 121 -7.16 1.73 12.78
C GLU A 121 -7.29 0.85 11.52
N ARG A 122 -7.15 1.45 10.35
CA ARG A 122 -7.13 0.76 9.05
C ARG A 122 -6.00 1.31 8.20
N HIS A 123 -5.59 0.57 7.19
CA HIS A 123 -4.56 1.01 6.26
C HIS A 123 -4.99 0.78 4.82
N ILE A 124 -4.71 1.76 3.96
CA ILE A 124 -5.08 1.75 2.55
C ILE A 124 -3.86 2.13 1.72
N LEU A 125 -3.67 1.50 0.56
CA LEU A 125 -2.64 1.91 -0.38
C LEU A 125 -2.90 3.33 -0.90
N ALA A 126 -1.86 4.17 -0.89
CA ALA A 126 -1.94 5.51 -1.45
C ALA A 126 -2.21 5.51 -2.97
N GLN A 127 -1.80 4.44 -3.66
CA GLN A 127 -2.14 4.18 -5.06
C GLN A 127 -2.55 2.72 -5.22
N ARG A 128 -3.71 2.50 -5.87
CA ARG A 128 -4.26 1.17 -6.10
C ARG A 128 -3.23 0.28 -6.81
N TYR A 129 -3.05 -0.93 -6.31
CA TYR A 129 -2.13 -1.94 -6.86
C TYR A 129 -0.64 -1.59 -6.81
N VAL A 130 -0.25 -0.48 -6.18
CA VAL A 130 1.16 -0.03 -6.14
C VAL A 130 1.61 0.13 -4.68
N PRO A 131 2.06 -0.95 -4.01
CA PRO A 131 2.60 -0.91 -2.65
C PRO A 131 3.71 0.12 -2.43
N ASP A 132 4.56 0.33 -3.43
CA ASP A 132 5.67 1.29 -3.37
C ASP A 132 5.22 2.75 -3.34
N ALA A 133 3.95 3.02 -3.67
CA ALA A 133 3.37 4.34 -3.53
C ALA A 133 3.09 4.70 -2.06
N GLY A 134 3.30 3.78 -1.12
CA GLY A 134 3.08 3.98 0.31
C GLY A 134 1.65 3.74 0.76
N VAL A 135 1.44 3.98 2.04
CA VAL A 135 0.22 3.62 2.77
C VAL A 135 -0.34 4.84 3.49
N LEU A 136 -1.66 4.93 3.53
CA LEU A 136 -2.41 5.85 4.37
C LEU A 136 -2.97 5.08 5.55
N THR A 137 -2.68 5.55 6.75
CA THR A 137 -3.30 5.06 7.99
C THR A 137 -4.55 5.88 8.28
N LEU A 138 -5.67 5.19 8.44
CA LEU A 138 -6.96 5.73 8.82
C LEU A 138 -7.20 5.41 10.29
N ARG A 139 -7.30 6.44 11.14
CA ARG A 139 -7.62 6.28 12.56
C ARG A 139 -9.04 6.74 12.84
N ARG A 140 -9.82 5.88 13.47
CA ARG A 140 -11.23 6.18 13.77
C ARG A 140 -11.33 7.36 14.74
N HIS A 141 -12.20 8.30 14.43
CA HIS A 141 -12.49 9.47 15.25
C HIS A 141 -14.00 9.71 15.27
N GLY A 142 -14.68 9.12 16.26
CA GLY A 142 -16.14 9.06 16.30
C GLY A 142 -16.68 7.87 15.51
N ARG A 143 -17.98 7.87 15.24
CA ARG A 143 -18.67 6.72 14.64
C ARG A 143 -18.28 6.50 13.18
N ASP A 144 -18.34 7.57 12.39
CA ASP A 144 -18.30 7.51 10.93
C ASP A 144 -17.16 8.34 10.32
N THR A 145 -16.26 8.88 11.15
CA THR A 145 -15.15 9.74 10.69
C THR A 145 -13.80 9.08 10.94
N TRP A 146 -12.92 9.21 9.96
CA TRP A 146 -11.58 8.65 9.96
C TRP A 146 -10.55 9.72 9.66
N HIS A 147 -9.55 9.83 10.52
CA HIS A 147 -8.40 10.69 10.31
C HIS A 147 -7.39 10.02 9.39
N VAL A 148 -6.87 10.76 8.42
CA VAL A 148 -5.96 10.23 7.40
C VAL A 148 -4.53 10.71 7.67
N ILE A 149 -3.59 9.76 7.72
CA ILE A 149 -2.18 9.98 8.00
C ILE A 149 -1.35 9.24 6.94
N PRO A 150 -0.62 9.94 6.06
CA PRO A 150 0.25 9.29 5.09
C PRO A 150 1.54 8.83 5.75
N ASP A 151 2.01 7.66 5.37
CA ASP A 151 3.37 7.24 5.67
C ASP A 151 4.39 8.03 4.83
N ARG A 152 5.68 7.81 5.13
CA ARG A 152 6.78 8.48 4.43
C ARG A 152 6.80 8.19 2.93
N ALA A 153 6.49 6.97 2.50
CA ALA A 153 6.52 6.60 1.08
C ALA A 153 5.40 7.31 0.30
N ALA A 154 4.19 7.38 0.87
CA ALA A 154 3.06 8.11 0.33
C ALA A 154 3.33 9.61 0.25
N ALA A 155 3.85 10.18 1.33
CA ALA A 155 4.26 11.58 1.38
C ALA A 155 5.24 11.93 0.24
N ILE A 156 6.30 11.13 0.06
CA ILE A 156 7.28 11.32 -1.02
C ILE A 156 6.63 11.17 -2.40
N ARG A 157 5.89 10.07 -2.61
CA ARG A 157 5.28 9.74 -3.90
C ARG A 157 4.33 10.83 -4.39
N TRP A 158 3.60 11.45 -3.47
CA TRP A 158 2.60 12.47 -3.76
C TRP A 158 3.12 13.91 -3.64
N GLY A 159 4.39 14.10 -3.28
CA GLY A 159 4.97 15.43 -3.11
C GLY A 159 4.38 16.21 -1.94
N VAL A 160 3.96 15.50 -0.88
CA VAL A 160 3.31 16.06 0.30
C VAL A 160 4.31 16.02 1.47
N PRO A 161 4.70 17.15 2.10
CA PRO A 161 5.75 17.19 3.12
C PRO A 161 5.28 16.73 4.52
N PHE A 162 4.08 16.17 4.62
CA PHE A 162 3.38 15.89 5.88
C PHE A 162 3.38 14.40 6.23
N ALA A 163 4.52 13.72 6.08
CA ALA A 163 4.67 12.34 6.54
C ALA A 163 4.36 12.24 8.04
N ASP A 164 3.61 11.22 8.43
CA ASP A 164 3.20 10.92 9.80
C ASP A 164 2.40 12.06 10.48
N GLN A 165 1.72 12.89 9.67
CA GLN A 165 0.85 13.97 10.15
C GLN A 165 -0.58 13.79 9.65
N LEU A 166 -1.53 14.31 10.41
CA LEU A 166 -2.94 14.38 10.03
C LEU A 166 -3.09 15.35 8.85
N ILE A 167 -3.45 14.82 7.68
CA ILE A 167 -3.63 15.64 6.48
C ILE A 167 -5.09 16.01 6.22
N GLY A 168 -6.02 15.32 6.89
CA GLY A 168 -7.45 15.50 6.74
C GLY A 168 -8.25 14.42 7.47
N ALA A 169 -9.55 14.45 7.24
CA ALA A 169 -10.49 13.42 7.65
C ALA A 169 -11.36 12.99 6.46
N ILE A 170 -11.91 11.80 6.54
CA ILE A 170 -12.98 11.33 5.66
C ILE A 170 -14.16 10.91 6.53
N THR A 171 -15.36 11.30 6.13
CA THR A 171 -16.59 10.95 6.84
C THR A 171 -17.47 10.12 5.93
N GLU A 172 -17.91 8.96 6.41
CA GLU A 172 -18.90 8.13 5.75
C GLU A 172 -20.30 8.73 6.00
N SER A 173 -21.08 8.88 4.94
CA SER A 173 -22.50 9.18 5.01
C SER A 173 -23.22 8.29 3.99
N GLY A 174 -24.54 8.11 4.13
CA GLY A 174 -25.31 7.16 3.29
C GLY A 174 -25.14 7.35 1.78
N ASP A 175 -24.73 8.55 1.34
CA ASP A 175 -24.53 8.93 -0.06
C ASP A 175 -23.05 8.85 -0.53
N GLY A 176 -22.12 8.43 0.33
CA GLY A 176 -20.70 8.25 -0.02
C GLY A 176 -19.72 8.75 1.05
N TRP A 177 -18.49 9.01 0.62
CA TRP A 177 -17.38 9.46 1.46
C TRP A 177 -17.07 10.92 1.23
N TYR A 178 -16.99 11.69 2.31
CA TYR A 178 -16.82 13.14 2.31
C TYR A 178 -15.44 13.50 2.87
N PRO A 179 -14.45 13.79 2.01
CA PRO A 179 -13.13 14.19 2.46
C PRO A 179 -13.10 15.66 2.91
N VAL A 180 -12.38 15.92 3.99
CA VAL A 180 -12.14 17.26 4.53
C VAL A 180 -10.65 17.40 4.78
N ALA A 181 -10.00 18.33 4.07
CA ALA A 181 -8.57 18.55 4.22
C ALA A 181 -8.26 19.53 5.35
N PHE A 182 -7.26 19.22 6.18
CA PHE A 182 -6.84 20.08 7.28
C PHE A 182 -5.80 21.07 6.79
N LEU A 183 -6.09 22.38 6.76
CA LEU A 183 -5.16 23.37 6.18
C LEU A 183 -3.87 23.54 7.01
N ARG A 184 -3.82 22.99 8.23
CA ARG A 184 -2.65 22.96 9.10
C ARG A 184 -2.38 21.52 9.58
N PRO A 185 -1.63 20.71 8.80
CA PRO A 185 -1.24 19.37 9.19
C PRO A 185 -0.53 19.36 10.53
N THR A 186 -0.83 18.35 11.34
CA THR A 186 -0.31 18.24 12.71
C THR A 186 -0.21 16.79 13.13
N ARG A 187 0.70 16.50 14.05
CA ARG A 187 0.81 15.18 14.70
C ARG A 187 -0.22 14.97 15.80
N ARG A 188 -0.88 16.04 16.27
CA ARG A 188 -1.83 16.03 17.40
C ARG A 188 -3.22 16.42 16.93
N HIS A 189 -4.24 15.84 17.56
CA HIS A 189 -5.63 16.29 17.42
C HIS A 189 -5.79 17.68 18.06
N ALA A 190 -5.45 18.73 17.32
CA ALA A 190 -5.62 20.12 17.74
C ALA A 190 -6.84 20.70 17.02
N LEU A 191 -7.92 20.91 17.76
CA LEU A 191 -9.09 21.67 17.32
C LEU A 191 -9.08 23.05 17.99
N PRO A 192 -9.64 24.09 17.35
CA PRO A 192 -10.14 24.12 15.97
C PRO A 192 -9.00 24.34 14.97
N GLN A 193 -8.98 23.56 13.88
CA GLN A 193 -8.07 23.77 12.75
C GLN A 193 -8.86 24.23 11.53
N PRO A 194 -8.31 25.15 10.71
CA PRO A 194 -8.94 25.54 9.47
C PRO A 194 -9.04 24.34 8.52
N VAL A 195 -10.19 24.14 7.89
CA VAL A 195 -10.48 23.00 7.02
C VAL A 195 -10.96 23.42 5.64
N SER A 196 -10.82 22.51 4.67
CA SER A 196 -11.38 22.66 3.33
C SER A 196 -12.20 21.42 2.98
N PRO A 197 -13.53 21.54 2.80
CA PRO A 197 -14.32 20.43 2.27
C PRO A 197 -13.90 20.11 0.84
N LEU A 198 -13.92 18.84 0.48
CA LEU A 198 -13.62 18.34 -0.86
C LEU A 198 -14.84 17.62 -1.45
N PRO A 199 -14.89 17.41 -2.77
CA PRO A 199 -15.99 16.69 -3.41
C PRO A 199 -16.18 15.28 -2.83
N ALA A 200 -17.44 14.86 -2.71
CA ALA A 200 -17.79 13.51 -2.28
C ALA A 200 -17.36 12.46 -3.33
N VAL A 201 -17.08 11.25 -2.86
CA VAL A 201 -16.64 10.11 -3.68
C VAL A 201 -17.18 8.80 -3.13
N ASP A 202 -17.22 7.76 -3.96
CA ASP A 202 -17.93 6.52 -3.64
C ASP A 202 -17.23 5.61 -2.62
N THR A 203 -15.92 5.79 -2.40
CA THR A 203 -15.11 4.89 -1.54
C THR A 203 -14.16 5.66 -0.64
N ASP A 204 -13.84 5.09 0.52
CA ASP A 204 -12.82 5.59 1.45
C ASP A 204 -11.45 5.75 0.78
N ALA A 205 -11.07 4.79 -0.06
CA ALA A 205 -9.82 4.81 -0.81
C ALA A 205 -9.80 5.95 -1.84
N ALA A 206 -10.93 6.23 -2.50
CA ALA A 206 -11.05 7.41 -3.36
C ALA A 206 -10.98 8.71 -2.55
N ALA A 207 -11.60 8.77 -1.37
CA ALA A 207 -11.59 9.96 -0.52
C ALA A 207 -10.18 10.27 -0.01
N CYS A 208 -9.46 9.23 0.39
CA CYS A 208 -8.04 9.27 0.71
C CYS A 208 -7.17 9.79 -0.44
N ARG A 209 -7.39 9.32 -1.67
CA ARG A 209 -6.66 9.81 -2.86
C ARG A 209 -7.04 11.24 -3.23
N CYS A 210 -8.30 11.61 -3.05
CA CYS A 210 -8.78 12.98 -3.22
C CYS A 210 -8.02 13.94 -2.29
N LEU A 211 -7.83 13.58 -1.01
CA LEU A 211 -6.99 14.34 -0.07
C LEU A 211 -5.55 14.49 -0.54
N LEU A 212 -4.92 13.39 -1.00
CA LEU A 212 -3.53 13.43 -1.50
C LEU A 212 -3.40 14.31 -2.75
N ARG A 213 -4.35 14.21 -3.69
CA ARG A 213 -4.38 15.05 -4.90
C ARG A 213 -4.60 16.52 -4.57
N TRP A 214 -5.49 16.81 -3.62
CA TRP A 214 -5.72 18.17 -3.15
C TRP A 214 -4.45 18.77 -2.55
N TRP A 215 -3.72 18.02 -1.72
CA TRP A 215 -2.45 18.49 -1.18
C TRP A 215 -1.41 18.75 -2.27
N ARG A 216 -1.28 17.83 -3.23
CA ARG A 216 -0.38 18.00 -4.38
C ARG A 216 -0.74 19.25 -5.19
N LEU A 217 -2.04 19.49 -5.43
CA LEU A 217 -2.52 20.68 -6.12
C LEU A 217 -2.21 21.93 -5.30
N ARG A 218 -2.54 21.94 -4.01
CA ARG A 218 -2.35 23.08 -3.10
C ARG A 218 -0.89 23.51 -2.97
N LEU A 219 0.03 22.54 -3.01
CA LEU A 219 1.47 22.78 -2.93
C LEU A 219 2.10 23.09 -4.30
N SER A 220 1.33 22.97 -5.38
CA SER A 220 1.82 23.31 -6.72
C SER A 220 1.89 24.82 -6.92
N ALA A 221 2.78 25.26 -7.81
CA ALA A 221 2.88 26.67 -8.19
C ALA A 221 1.56 27.24 -8.75
N ARG A 222 0.71 26.38 -9.34
CA ARG A 222 -0.59 26.76 -9.91
C ARG A 222 -1.62 27.19 -8.86
N TRP A 223 -1.39 26.87 -7.59
CA TRP A 223 -2.32 27.15 -6.50
C TRP A 223 -1.92 28.35 -5.63
N LEU A 224 -0.73 28.91 -5.85
CA LEU A 224 -0.26 30.06 -5.09
C LEU A 224 -1.25 31.24 -5.20
N GLY A 225 -1.82 31.64 -4.05
CA GLY A 225 -2.80 32.74 -3.96
C GLY A 225 -4.26 32.35 -4.20
N ARG A 226 -4.58 31.06 -4.41
CA ARG A 226 -5.96 30.59 -4.62
C ARG A 226 -6.61 30.03 -3.34
N ASN A 227 -7.90 30.28 -3.20
CA ASN A 227 -8.75 29.70 -2.16
C ASN A 227 -9.36 28.37 -2.61
N PRO A 228 -9.63 27.41 -1.70
CA PRO A 228 -10.27 26.13 -2.04
C PRO A 228 -11.62 26.23 -2.75
N THR A 229 -12.36 27.33 -2.57
CA THR A 229 -13.61 27.61 -3.28
C THR A 229 -13.41 27.97 -4.76
N GLN A 230 -12.17 28.15 -5.21
CA GLN A 230 -11.82 28.52 -6.58
C GLN A 230 -11.36 27.32 -7.42
N LEU A 231 -11.69 26.08 -7.01
CA LEU A 231 -11.44 24.90 -7.84
C LEU A 231 -12.22 25.01 -9.16
N THR A 232 -11.54 24.74 -10.26
CA THR A 232 -12.18 24.60 -11.58
C THR A 232 -12.82 23.22 -11.72
N ASP A 233 -13.78 23.07 -12.63
CA ASP A 233 -14.42 21.76 -12.88
C ASP A 233 -13.42 20.67 -13.28
N ALA A 234 -12.38 21.05 -14.02
CA ALA A 234 -11.29 20.14 -14.39
C ALA A 234 -10.49 19.69 -13.15
N GLU A 235 -10.19 20.61 -12.23
CA GLU A 235 -9.52 20.26 -10.97
C GLU A 235 -10.42 19.40 -10.07
N ILE A 236 -11.73 19.67 -10.02
CA ILE A 236 -12.71 18.84 -9.31
C ILE A 236 -12.72 17.41 -9.88
N THR A 237 -12.77 17.28 -11.20
CA THR A 237 -12.71 15.98 -11.90
C THR A 237 -11.40 15.25 -11.60
N ASP A 238 -10.28 15.96 -11.64
CA ASP A 238 -8.97 15.39 -11.29
C ASP A 238 -8.92 14.94 -9.82
N LEU A 239 -9.59 15.63 -8.90
CA LEU A 239 -9.64 15.25 -7.49
C LEU A 239 -10.43 13.95 -7.26
N THR A 240 -11.51 13.71 -8.03
CA THR A 240 -12.43 12.58 -7.82
C THR A 240 -12.13 11.32 -8.64
N ALA A 241 -11.21 11.38 -9.61
CA ALA A 241 -10.83 10.24 -10.47
C ALA A 241 -10.22 9.01 -9.73
#